data_AF-A0A661PQP7-F1
#
_entry.id   AF-A0A661PQP7-F1
#
_cell.length_a   1.000
_cell.length_b   1.000
_cell.length_c   1.000
_cell.angle_alpha   90.00
_cell.angle_beta   90.00
_cell.angle_gamma   90.00
#
_symmetry.space_group_name_H-M   'P 1'
#
loop_
_entity.id
_entity.type
_entity.pdbx_description
1 polymer ?
#
loop_
_entity_poly.entity_id
_entity_poly.type
_entity_poly.pdbx_seq_one_letter_code
_entity_poly.pdbx_strand_id
1 'polypeptide(L)' 'SISPKSKDGKLEPGMVFTIEPGFYFPNRWGIRIEDTYHLTANGPEKLTTIDKNLENMIID' A
#
# COMPACT_ATOMS: atom_id res chain seq x y z
N SER A 1 -0.48 -11.81 -6.04
CA SER A 1 -0.36 -10.33 -6.01
C SER A 1 -1.65 -9.76 -5.44
N ILE A 2 -1.60 -8.59 -4.81
CA ILE A 2 -2.82 -7.89 -4.38
C ILE A 2 -3.37 -7.15 -5.60
N SER A 3 -4.19 -7.86 -6.37
CA SER A 3 -4.78 -7.37 -7.61
C SER A 3 -6.15 -7.98 -7.82
N PRO A 4 -7.15 -7.22 -8.33
CA PRO A 4 -8.45 -7.77 -8.73
C PRO A 4 -8.36 -8.87 -9.79
N LYS A 5 -7.24 -8.97 -10.51
CA LYS A 5 -7.00 -10.01 -11.52
C LYS A 5 -6.38 -11.30 -10.93
N SER A 6 -6.01 -11.30 -9.65
CA SER A 6 -5.49 -12.49 -8.98
C SER A 6 -6.61 -13.52 -8.84
N LYS A 7 -6.43 -14.70 -9.43
CA LYS A 7 -7.44 -15.77 -9.40
C LYS A 7 -7.34 -16.64 -8.15
N ASP A 8 -6.12 -17.02 -7.76
CA ASP A 8 -5.88 -18.03 -6.72
C ASP A 8 -4.73 -17.67 -5.76
N GLY A 9 -4.14 -16.48 -5.90
CA GLY A 9 -2.95 -16.09 -5.13
C GLY A 9 -3.29 -15.72 -3.69
N LYS A 10 -3.27 -16.69 -2.78
CA LYS A 10 -3.21 -16.44 -1.34
C LYS A 10 -1.84 -15.87 -0.97
N LEU A 11 -1.82 -14.93 -0.04
CA LEU A 11 -0.58 -14.46 0.56
C LEU A 11 -0.13 -15.50 1.59
N GLU A 12 1.17 -15.77 1.63
CA GLU A 12 1.77 -16.71 2.56
C GLU A 12 2.76 -15.99 3.49
N PRO A 13 2.94 -16.47 4.73
CA PRO A 13 3.96 -15.94 5.62
C PRO A 13 5.35 -15.90 4.95
N GLY A 14 6.09 -14.81 5.18
CA GLY A 14 7.36 -14.49 4.53
C GLY A 14 7.25 -13.61 3.28
N MET A 15 6.04 -13.44 2.73
CA MET A 15 5.83 -12.52 1.61
C MET A 15 5.87 -11.05 2.05
N VAL A 16 6.45 -10.20 1.20
CA VAL A 16 6.40 -8.74 1.32
C VAL A 16 5.56 -8.19 0.17
N PHE A 17 4.65 -7.26 0.47
CA PHE A 17 3.72 -6.71 -0.51
C PHE A 17 3.29 -5.29 -0.14
N THR A 18 2.70 -4.60 -1.11
CA THR A 18 2.19 -3.23 -0.98
C THR A 18 0.66 -3.22 -0.92
N ILE A 19 0.12 -2.24 -0.20
CA ILE A 19 -1.28 -1.79 -0.32
C ILE A 19 -1.22 -0.36 -0.84
N GLU A 20 -1.61 -0.17 -2.11
CA GLU A 20 -1.29 1.05 -2.88
C GLU A 20 -2.48 1.60 -3.70
N PRO A 21 -3.63 1.90 -3.09
CA PRO A 21 -4.75 2.51 -3.80
C PRO A 21 -4.36 3.86 -4.41
N GLY A 22 -4.77 4.06 -5.67
CA GLY A 22 -4.56 5.31 -6.40
C GLY A 22 -5.84 5.83 -7.04
N PHE A 23 -6.00 7.15 -7.02
CA PHE A 23 -7.04 7.87 -7.74
C PHE A 23 -6.39 8.90 -8.65
N TYR A 24 -6.84 8.95 -9.91
CA TYR A 24 -6.25 9.80 -10.93
C TYR A 24 -7.35 10.64 -11.58
N PHE A 25 -7.20 11.97 -11.53
CA PHE A 25 -8.07 12.91 -12.20
C PHE A 25 -7.40 13.38 -13.50
N PRO A 26 -7.91 12.98 -14.68
CA PRO A 26 -7.27 13.28 -15.96
C PRO A 26 -6.99 14.77 -16.14
N ASN A 27 -5.78 15.08 -16.62
CA ASN A 27 -5.30 16.44 -16.89
C ASN A 27 -5.29 17.39 -15.68
N ARG A 28 -5.32 16.87 -14.45
CA ARG A 28 -5.19 17.69 -13.23
C ARG A 28 -4.15 17.14 -12.28
N TRP A 29 -4.44 16.03 -11.60
CA TRP A 29 -3.58 15.47 -10.57
C TRP A 29 -3.91 14.00 -10.34
N GLY A 30 -3.04 13.31 -9.61
CA GLY A 30 -3.29 11.98 -9.09
C GLY A 30 -2.81 11.89 -7.65
N ILE A 31 -3.40 10.96 -6.90
CA ILE A 31 -2.98 10.64 -5.53
C ILE A 31 -2.82 9.13 -5.44
N ARG A 32 -1.76 8.69 -4.77
CA ARG A 32 -1.56 7.30 -4.36
C ARG A 32 -1.05 7.31 -2.93
N ILE A 33 -1.66 6.50 -2.08
CA ILE A 33 -1.22 6.30 -0.70
C ILE A 33 -0.77 4.85 -0.61
N GLU A 34 0.45 4.64 -0.17
CA GLU A 34 1.11 3.33 -0.25
C GLU A 34 1.70 2.94 1.10
N ASP A 35 1.45 1.70 1.52
CA ASP A 35 2.15 1.04 2.63
C ASP A 35 2.76 -0.28 2.17
N THR A 36 3.95 -0.60 2.67
CA THR A 36 4.57 -1.92 2.55
C THR A 36 4.32 -2.74 3.81
N TYR A 37 4.02 -4.02 3.62
CA TYR A 37 3.76 -4.99 4.68
C TYR A 37 4.59 -6.26 4.50
N HIS A 38 5.01 -6.85 5.62
CA HIS A 38 5.54 -8.21 5.70
C HIS A 38 4.48 -9.12 6.32
N LEU A 39 4.09 -10.20 5.63
CA LEU A 39 3.16 -11.17 6.20
C LEU A 39 3.91 -12.13 7.14
N THR A 40 3.59 -12.10 8.41
CA THR A 40 4.08 -13.11 9.37
C THR A 40 3.03 -14.22 9.55
N ALA A 41 3.39 -15.27 10.28
CA ALA A 41 2.44 -16.31 10.69
C ALA A 41 1.30 -15.77 11.59
N ASN A 42 1.50 -14.63 12.26
CA ASN A 42 0.52 -14.01 13.16
C ASN A 42 -0.29 -12.89 12.49
N GLY A 43 -0.01 -12.57 11.22
CA GLY A 43 -0.65 -11.49 10.48
C GLY A 43 0.35 -10.51 9.85
N PRO A 44 -0.15 -9.49 9.13
CA PRO A 44 0.68 -8.52 8.43
C PRO A 44 1.28 -7.49 9.40
N GLU A 45 2.59 -7.28 9.30
CA GLU A 45 3.32 -6.22 9.99
C GLU A 45 3.61 -5.08 9.01
N LYS A 46 3.26 -3.84 9.38
CA LYS A 46 3.50 -2.67 8.54
C LYS A 46 4.98 -2.26 8.62
N LEU A 47 5.63 -2.13 7.47
CA LEU A 47 7.00 -1.66 7.34
C LEU A 47 7.08 -0.15 7.07
N THR A 48 6.07 0.42 6.41
CA THR A 48 6.01 1.87 6.18
C THR A 48 5.75 2.62 7.48
N THR A 49 6.69 3.49 7.86
CA THR A 49 6.65 4.27 9.11
C THR A 49 6.30 5.74 8.93
N ILE A 50 6.23 6.22 7.68
CA ILE A 50 5.89 7.62 7.42
C ILE A 50 4.48 7.94 7.93
N ASP A 51 4.32 9.14 8.48
CA ASP A 51 3.02 9.63 8.89
C ASP A 51 2.11 9.83 7.67
N LYS A 52 0.82 9.56 7.86
CA LYS A 52 -0.23 9.77 6.86
C LYS A 52 -1.13 10.96 7.20
N ASN A 53 -0.80 11.72 8.24
CA ASN A 53 -1.40 13.02 8.47
C ASN A 53 -1.03 13.94 7.31
N LEU A 54 -2.06 14.48 6.64
CA LEU A 54 -1.92 15.31 5.46
C LEU A 54 -1.04 16.54 5.72
N GLU A 55 -1.14 17.14 6.91
CA GLU A 55 -0.35 18.31 7.30
C GLU A 55 1.16 18.02 7.26
N ASN A 56 1.55 16.80 7.66
CA ASN A 56 2.95 16.35 7.68
C ASN A 56 3.46 15.89 6.30
N MET A 57 2.58 15.86 5.29
CA MET A 57 2.90 15.43 3.92
C MET A 57 2.96 16.59 2.92
N ILE A 58 2.83 17.84 3.38
CA ILE A 58 3.04 19.03 2.57
C ILE A 58 4.53 19.35 2.55
N ILE A 59 5.11 19.48 1.35
CA ILE A 59 6.50 19.89 1.15
C ILE A 59 6.45 21.34 0.69
N ASP A 60 7.00 22.25 1.50
CA ASP A 60 7.14 23.67 1.19
C ASP A 60 8.41 23.98 0.37
#